data_AF-A0A2P2JC44-F1
#
_entry.id   AF-A0A2P2JC44-F1
#
_cell.length_a   1.000
_cell.length_b   1.000
_cell.length_c   1.000
_cell.angle_alpha   90.00
_cell.angle_beta   90.00
_cell.angle_gamma   90.00
#
_symmetry.space_group_name_H-M   'P 1'
#
loop_
_entity.id
_entity.type
_entity.pdbx_description
1 polymer ?
#
loop_
_entity_poly.entity_id
_entity_poly.type
_entity_poly.pdbx_seq_one_letter_code
_entity_poly.pdbx_strand_id
1 'polypeptide(L)'
;MAFLFNKFQQAMKVLAESPSFAKKNLRQLQFEADINRLFLYTSYNRLGKNAEEADAEEIIDMASKASVADQQKQVQENIHHQIQNFCKSMDEILLHNINTNELGEAPVQSKAASGRSGLNFAVGKSNSSIDLPAQLYLRLDH
;
A
#
# COMPACT_ATOMS: atom_id res chain seq x y z
N MET A 1 13.17 43.33 21.66
CA MET A 1 12.44 42.16 21.13
C MET A 1 12.99 40.81 21.61
N ALA A 2 14.32 40.60 21.68
CA ALA A 2 14.91 39.30 22.05
C ALA A 2 14.56 38.77 23.45
N PHE A 3 14.35 39.64 24.44
CA PHE A 3 14.07 39.23 25.82
C PHE A 3 12.70 38.53 26.00
N LEU A 4 11.66 39.07 25.37
CA LEU A 4 10.32 38.48 25.41
C LEU A 4 10.27 37.15 24.65
N PHE A 5 10.96 37.07 23.51
CA PHE A 5 11.09 35.83 22.74
C PHE A 5 11.83 34.74 23.54
N ASN A 6 12.93 35.07 24.21
CA ASN A 6 13.65 34.13 25.08
C ASN A 6 12.80 33.63 26.26
N LYS A 7 12.00 34.51 26.88
CA LYS A 7 11.04 34.10 27.93
C LYS A 7 9.95 33.17 27.39
N PHE A 8 9.42 33.46 26.20
CA PHE A 8 8.45 32.60 25.54
C PHE A 8 9.05 31.22 25.22
N GLN A 9 10.27 31.16 24.70
CA GLN A 9 10.97 29.90 24.46
C GLN A 9 11.21 29.11 25.75
N GLN A 10 11.57 29.78 26.85
CA GLN A 10 11.68 29.11 28.17
C GLN A 10 10.35 28.56 28.65
N ALA A 11 9.25 29.31 28.52
CA ALA A 11 7.92 28.85 28.89
C ALA A 11 7.48 27.64 28.03
N MET A 12 7.72 27.68 26.72
CA MET A 12 7.45 26.58 25.80
C MET A 12 8.29 25.34 26.12
N LYS A 13 9.56 25.51 26.51
CA LYS A 13 10.43 24.42 26.91
C LYS A 13 9.93 23.73 28.18
N VAL A 14 9.55 24.50 29.21
CA VAL A 14 8.95 23.98 30.44
C VAL A 14 7.62 23.28 30.17
N LEU A 15 6.80 23.83 29.27
CA LEU A 15 5.53 23.23 28.88
C LEU A 15 5.71 21.91 28.12
N ALA A 16 6.67 21.85 27.19
CA ALA A 16 7.01 20.65 26.44
C ALA A 16 7.62 19.53 27.31
N GLU A 17 8.38 19.91 28.34
CA GLU A 17 8.95 18.98 29.34
C GLU A 17 7.91 18.53 30.39
N SER A 18 6.72 19.15 30.42
CA SER A 18 5.67 18.76 31.35
C SER A 18 5.16 17.33 31.09
N PRO A 19 4.92 16.51 32.13
CA PRO A 19 4.41 15.14 31.98
C PRO A 19 3.09 15.06 31.21
N SER A 20 2.28 16.12 31.29
CA SER A 20 1.00 16.27 30.59
C SER A 20 1.18 16.40 29.07
N PHE A 21 2.24 17.04 28.58
CA PHE A 21 2.51 17.13 27.13
C PHE A 21 3.40 16.00 26.61
N ALA A 22 4.38 15.57 27.40
CA ALA A 22 5.50 14.79 26.90
C ALA A 22 5.20 13.32 26.55
N LYS A 23 4.20 12.66 27.18
CA LYS A 23 4.07 11.19 27.04
C LYS A 23 2.68 10.61 26.90
N LYS A 24 1.65 11.22 27.50
CA LYS A 24 0.31 10.58 27.54
C LYS A 24 -0.69 11.16 26.53
N ASN A 25 -0.54 12.42 26.14
CA ASN A 25 -1.57 13.10 25.35
C ASN A 25 -1.24 13.22 23.85
N LEU A 26 0.02 13.44 23.45
CA LEU A 26 0.32 13.69 22.03
C LEU A 26 0.22 12.44 21.15
N ARG A 27 0.83 11.33 21.56
CA ARG A 27 0.74 10.05 20.81
C ARG A 27 -0.66 9.45 20.82
N GLN A 28 -1.38 9.62 21.93
CA GLN A 28 -2.76 9.15 22.02
C GLN A 28 -3.66 9.99 21.12
N LEU A 29 -3.53 11.32 21.12
CA LEU A 29 -4.29 12.19 20.22
C LEU A 29 -3.98 11.92 18.74
N GLN A 30 -2.70 11.69 18.41
CA GLN A 30 -2.30 11.26 17.07
C GLN A 30 -2.96 9.94 16.69
N PHE A 31 -2.92 8.96 17.59
CA PHE A 31 -3.55 7.67 17.38
C PHE A 31 -5.06 7.80 17.14
N GLU A 32 -5.76 8.57 17.94
CA GLU A 32 -7.20 8.81 17.79
C GLU A 32 -7.52 9.50 16.46
N ALA A 33 -6.73 10.51 16.07
CA ALA A 33 -6.87 11.18 14.77
C ALA A 33 -6.60 10.24 13.60
N ASP A 34 -5.57 9.38 13.69
CA ASP A 34 -5.23 8.41 12.66
C ASP A 34 -6.31 7.33 12.53
N ILE A 35 -6.87 6.85 13.64
CA ILE A 35 -8.00 5.91 13.64
C ILE A 35 -9.24 6.56 13.03
N ASN A 36 -9.57 7.80 13.38
CA ASN A 36 -10.69 8.50 12.77
C ASN A 36 -10.51 8.65 11.25
N ARG A 37 -9.30 9.04 10.82
CA ARG A 37 -8.96 9.14 9.40
C ARG A 37 -9.10 7.81 8.68
N LEU A 38 -8.63 6.71 9.28
CA LEU A 38 -8.79 5.36 8.72
C LEU A 38 -10.26 4.93 8.68
N PHE A 39 -11.04 5.25 9.70
CA PHE A 39 -12.48 4.97 9.75
C PHE A 39 -13.19 5.64 8.57
N LEU A 40 -12.94 6.93 8.34
CA LEU A 40 -13.54 7.67 7.22
C LEU A 40 -13.15 7.06 5.87
N TYR A 41 -11.86 6.85 5.61
CA TYR A 41 -11.42 6.29 4.32
C TYR A 41 -11.94 4.88 4.07
N THR A 42 -11.84 3.99 5.06
CA THR A 42 -12.25 2.60 4.87
C THR A 42 -13.76 2.45 4.74
N SER A 43 -14.53 3.26 5.46
CA SER A 43 -15.99 3.26 5.38
C SER A 43 -16.46 3.82 4.04
N TYR A 44 -15.85 4.92 3.57
CA TYR A 44 -16.19 5.48 2.27
C TYR A 44 -15.81 4.53 1.12
N ASN A 45 -14.62 3.93 1.16
CA ASN A 45 -14.19 2.98 0.14
C ASN A 45 -15.12 1.75 0.03
N ARG A 46 -15.80 1.37 1.11
CA ARG A 46 -16.78 0.26 1.11
C ARG A 46 -17.97 0.55 0.19
N LEU A 47 -18.38 1.81 0.04
CA LEU A 47 -19.52 2.21 -0.78
C LEU A 47 -19.22 2.10 -2.29
N GLY A 48 -17.94 2.16 -2.66
CA GLY A 48 -17.51 2.02 -4.05
C GLY A 48 -17.90 3.21 -4.92
N LYS A 49 -18.10 2.96 -6.23
CA LYS A 49 -18.30 4.02 -7.24
C LYS A 49 -19.67 4.70 -7.19
N ASN A 50 -20.60 4.15 -6.43
CA ASN A 50 -21.98 4.63 -6.36
C ASN A 50 -22.26 5.45 -5.08
N ALA A 51 -21.21 5.85 -4.36
CA ALA A 51 -21.35 6.65 -3.15
C ALA A 51 -21.91 8.04 -3.47
N GLU A 52 -22.95 8.44 -2.74
CA GLU A 52 -23.55 9.77 -2.81
C GLU A 52 -23.03 10.67 -1.67
N GLU A 53 -23.28 11.97 -1.78
CA GLU A 53 -22.90 12.94 -0.73
C GLU A 53 -23.59 12.63 0.60
N ALA A 54 -24.84 12.16 0.56
CA ALA A 54 -25.59 11.74 1.75
C ALA A 54 -24.90 10.58 2.49
N ASP A 55 -24.28 9.64 1.77
CA ASP A 55 -23.54 8.54 2.40
C ASP A 55 -22.28 9.03 3.12
N ALA A 56 -21.63 10.06 2.56
CA ALA A 56 -20.47 10.68 3.19
C ALA A 56 -20.87 11.42 4.48
N GLU A 57 -22.00 12.13 4.47
CA GLU A 57 -22.56 12.78 5.66
C GLU A 57 -22.89 11.76 6.76
N GLU A 58 -23.49 10.62 6.40
CA GLU A 58 -23.77 9.54 7.36
C GLU A 58 -22.48 8.98 7.97
N ILE A 59 -21.45 8.76 7.16
CA ILE A 59 -20.14 8.29 7.65
C ILE A 59 -19.50 9.30 8.61
N ILE A 60 -19.58 10.59 8.31
CA ILE A 60 -19.07 11.65 9.19
C ILE A 60 -19.86 11.67 10.50
N ASP A 61 -21.18 11.55 10.45
CA ASP A 61 -22.05 11.51 11.63
C ASP A 61 -21.73 10.28 12.50
N MET A 62 -21.58 9.10 11.89
CA MET A 62 -21.15 7.88 12.59
C MET A 62 -19.77 8.06 13.25
N ALA A 63 -18.80 8.63 12.53
CA ALA A 63 -17.47 8.89 13.06
C ALA A 63 -17.48 9.85 14.26
N SER A 64 -18.38 10.85 14.24
CA SER A 64 -18.52 11.84 15.32
C SER A 64 -19.11 11.25 16.61
N LYS A 65 -19.93 10.20 16.48
CA LYS A 65 -20.62 9.54 17.60
C LYS A 65 -19.91 8.30 18.12
N ALA A 66 -19.12 7.64 17.28
CA ALA A 66 -18.44 6.39 17.62
C ALA A 66 -17.27 6.62 18.58
N SER A 67 -17.11 5.73 19.56
CA SER A 67 -15.92 5.70 20.41
C SER A 67 -14.69 5.27 19.59
N VAL A 68 -13.48 5.61 20.08
CA VAL A 68 -12.23 5.20 19.41
C VAL A 68 -12.16 3.67 19.27
N ALA A 69 -12.59 2.92 20.30
CA ALA A 69 -12.60 1.46 20.25
C ALA A 69 -13.55 0.92 19.18
N ASP A 70 -14.73 1.53 19.03
CA ASP A 70 -15.69 1.13 17.99
C ASP A 70 -15.16 1.49 16.59
N GLN A 71 -14.54 2.67 16.44
CA GLN A 71 -13.88 3.06 15.19
C GLN A 71 -12.78 2.06 14.80
N GLN A 72 -11.93 1.65 15.76
CA GLN A 72 -10.90 0.64 15.52
C GLN A 72 -11.50 -0.69 15.05
N LYS A 73 -12.55 -1.15 15.71
CA LYS A 73 -13.24 -2.39 15.35
C LYS A 73 -13.79 -2.30 13.93
N GLN A 74 -14.47 -1.22 13.60
CA GLN A 74 -15.05 -1.03 12.28
C GLN A 74 -13.97 -0.96 11.18
N VAL A 75 -12.84 -0.29 11.46
CA VAL A 75 -11.69 -0.27 10.53
C VAL A 75 -11.19 -1.69 10.26
N GLN A 76 -11.04 -2.51 11.29
CA GLN A 76 -10.62 -3.91 11.11
C GLN A 76 -11.63 -4.72 10.29
N GLU A 77 -12.92 -4.58 10.57
CA GLU A 77 -13.98 -5.26 9.82
C GLU A 77 -14.01 -4.83 8.35
N ASN A 78 -13.87 -3.52 8.09
CA ASN A 78 -13.82 -2.98 6.73
C ASN A 78 -12.63 -3.52 5.94
N ILE A 79 -11.44 -3.57 6.56
CA ILE A 79 -10.23 -4.12 5.93
C ILE A 79 -10.39 -5.61 5.69
N HIS A 80 -10.92 -6.35 6.67
CA HIS A 80 -11.18 -7.79 6.52
C HIS A 80 -12.10 -8.07 5.33
N HIS A 81 -13.17 -7.30 5.20
CA HIS A 81 -14.10 -7.41 4.07
C HIS A 81 -13.41 -7.12 2.72
N GLN A 82 -12.58 -6.09 2.65
CA GLN A 82 -11.82 -5.76 1.42
C GLN A 82 -10.88 -6.89 1.03
N ILE A 83 -10.11 -7.45 1.98
CA ILE A 83 -9.22 -8.59 1.72
C ILE A 83 -10.03 -9.80 1.27
N GLN A 84 -11.14 -10.09 1.93
CA GLN A 84 -12.00 -11.22 1.58
C GLN A 84 -12.54 -11.09 0.15
N ASN A 85 -13.00 -9.90 -0.24
CA ASN A 85 -13.49 -9.65 -1.59
C ASN A 85 -12.38 -9.76 -2.63
N PHE A 86 -11.19 -9.22 -2.34
CA PHE A 86 -10.03 -9.37 -3.21
C PHE A 86 -9.67 -10.85 -3.42
N CYS A 87 -9.61 -11.64 -2.35
CA CYS A 87 -9.32 -13.08 -2.45
C CYS A 87 -10.38 -13.80 -3.29
N LYS A 88 -11.67 -13.52 -3.09
CA LYS A 88 -12.74 -14.09 -3.93
C LYS A 88 -12.57 -13.76 -5.41
N SER A 89 -12.27 -12.51 -5.74
CA SER A 89 -12.02 -12.12 -7.13
C SER A 89 -10.78 -12.82 -7.71
N MET A 90 -9.73 -13.02 -6.90
CA MET A 90 -8.56 -13.79 -7.33
C MET A 90 -8.90 -15.26 -7.57
N ASP A 91 -9.69 -15.89 -6.69
CA ASP A 91 -10.14 -17.27 -6.85
C ASP A 91 -10.96 -17.44 -8.14
N GLU A 92 -11.88 -16.51 -8.42
CA GLU A 92 -12.66 -16.51 -9.65
C GLU A 92 -11.76 -16.44 -10.90
N ILE A 93 -10.75 -15.57 -10.91
CA ILE A 93 -9.81 -15.44 -12.04
C ILE A 93 -8.97 -16.71 -12.20
N LEU A 94 -8.41 -17.24 -11.11
CA LEU A 94 -7.51 -18.40 -11.16
C LEU A 94 -8.26 -19.69 -11.52
N LEU A 95 -9.44 -19.92 -10.95
CA LEU A 95 -10.25 -21.11 -11.22
C LEU A 95 -10.89 -21.08 -12.61
N HIS A 96 -11.29 -19.90 -13.11
CA HIS A 96 -11.80 -19.78 -14.48
C HIS A 96 -10.73 -20.19 -15.51
N ASN A 97 -9.48 -19.76 -15.32
CA ASN A 97 -8.36 -20.13 -16.19
C ASN A 97 -8.03 -21.63 -16.17
N ILE A 98 -8.24 -22.33 -15.05
CA ILE A 98 -8.07 -23.78 -14.99
C ILE A 98 -9.14 -24.45 -15.84
N ASN A 99 -10.43 -24.11 -15.64
CA ASN A 99 -11.53 -24.77 -16.34
C ASN A 99 -11.57 -24.50 -17.86
N THR A 100 -11.06 -23.36 -18.34
CA THR A 100 -10.95 -23.09 -19.79
C THR A 100 -9.83 -23.86 -20.48
N ASN A 101 -8.80 -24.30 -19.75
CA ASN A 101 -7.71 -25.11 -20.31
C ASN A 101 -8.05 -26.61 -20.36
N GLU A 102 -9.14 -27.04 -19.71
CA GLU A 102 -9.55 -28.45 -19.60
C GLU A 102 -10.62 -28.83 -20.64
N LEU A 103 -11.23 -27.83 -21.32
CA LEU A 103 -12.28 -28.02 -22.33
C LEU A 103 -11.93 -27.38 -23.69
N GLY A 104 -10.64 -27.35 -24.03
CA GLY A 104 -10.15 -26.92 -25.33
C GLY A 104 -9.11 -27.91 -25.81
N GLU A 105 -9.44 -28.63 -26.88
CA GLU A 105 -8.51 -29.48 -27.63
C GLU A 105 -7.14 -28.80 -27.79
N ALA A 106 -6.08 -29.57 -27.60
CA ALA A 106 -4.72 -29.14 -27.88
C ALA A 106 -4.61 -28.56 -29.29
N PRO A 107 -4.22 -27.29 -29.47
CA PRO A 107 -3.67 -26.84 -30.73
C PRO A 107 -2.16 -27.05 -30.66
N VAL A 108 -1.70 -28.03 -31.43
CA VAL A 108 -0.48 -28.03 -32.24
C VAL A 108 0.65 -27.10 -31.77
N GLN A 109 1.78 -27.71 -31.44
CA GLN A 109 3.10 -27.10 -31.31
C GLN A 109 3.29 -25.88 -32.24
N SER A 110 3.41 -24.69 -31.67
CA SER A 110 4.07 -23.56 -32.34
C SER A 110 5.26 -23.11 -31.50
N LYS A 111 6.46 -23.43 -31.98
CA LYS A 111 7.72 -22.85 -31.53
C LYS A 111 7.64 -21.32 -31.64
N ALA A 112 7.59 -20.58 -30.53
CA ALA A 112 8.12 -19.22 -30.42
C ALA A 112 8.16 -18.77 -28.96
N ALA A 113 9.36 -18.37 -28.52
CA ALA A 113 9.71 -17.55 -27.36
C ALA A 113 8.98 -17.85 -26.02
N SER A 114 9.64 -18.67 -25.20
CA SER A 114 9.44 -18.67 -23.74
C SER A 114 9.46 -17.23 -23.21
N GLY A 115 8.33 -16.80 -22.65
CA GLY A 115 8.18 -15.48 -22.03
C GLY A 115 9.23 -15.27 -20.96
N ARG A 116 10.24 -14.46 -21.29
CA ARG A 116 11.34 -14.11 -20.39
C ARG A 116 10.79 -13.29 -19.23
N SER A 117 10.46 -13.96 -18.13
CA SER A 117 10.09 -13.32 -16.87
C SER A 117 11.11 -12.23 -16.51
N GLY A 118 10.61 -11.01 -16.32
CA GLY A 118 11.39 -9.79 -16.03
C GLY A 118 11.97 -9.74 -14.61
N LEU A 119 11.86 -10.81 -13.84
CA LEU A 119 12.31 -10.89 -12.44
C LEU A 119 13.83 -11.12 -12.29
N ASN A 120 14.59 -11.11 -13.38
CA ASN A 120 16.03 -11.40 -13.38
C ASN A 120 16.94 -10.18 -13.16
N PHE A 121 16.39 -8.97 -12.93
CA PHE A 121 17.18 -7.73 -12.87
C PHE A 121 17.61 -7.30 -11.46
N ALA A 122 17.64 -8.23 -10.49
CA ALA A 122 18.16 -7.96 -9.15
C ALA A 122 19.36 -8.88 -8.83
N VAL A 123 20.45 -8.74 -9.60
CA VAL A 123 21.75 -9.28 -9.21
C VAL A 123 22.71 -8.11 -9.05
N GLY A 124 23.11 -7.87 -7.79
CA GLY A 124 24.08 -6.86 -7.42
C GLY A 124 25.41 -7.10 -8.14
N LYS A 125 25.85 -6.07 -8.86
CA LYS A 125 27.11 -6.02 -9.61
C LYS A 125 28.30 -6.09 -8.64
N SER A 126 28.98 -7.22 -8.56
CA SER A 126 30.38 -7.27 -8.12
C SER A 126 31.29 -7.08 -9.33
N ASN A 127 32.18 -6.12 -9.24
CA ASN A 127 33.08 -5.72 -10.31
C ASN A 127 34.24 -6.72 -10.46
N SER A 128 34.47 -7.23 -11.66
CA SER A 128 35.83 -7.51 -12.14
C SER A 128 35.90 -7.40 -13.66
N SER A 129 36.52 -6.31 -14.10
CA SER A 129 37.06 -6.07 -15.44
C SER A 129 38.14 -7.09 -15.81
N ILE A 130 38.22 -7.45 -17.10
CA ILE A 130 39.35 -7.94 -17.93
C ILE A 130 38.70 -8.75 -19.08
N ASP A 131 39.05 -8.70 -20.36
CA ASP A 131 39.63 -7.76 -21.32
C ASP A 131 39.35 -8.42 -22.72
N LEU A 132 39.39 -7.64 -23.80
CA LEU A 132 39.01 -7.86 -25.22
C LEU A 132 39.55 -9.14 -25.97
N PRO A 133 39.28 -9.39 -27.29
CA PRO A 133 38.37 -8.76 -28.28
C PRO A 133 37.54 -9.74 -29.16
N ALA A 134 36.74 -9.15 -30.03
CA ALA A 134 35.82 -9.74 -30.99
C ALA A 134 36.49 -10.30 -32.29
N GLN A 135 35.67 -11.09 -32.98
CA GLN A 135 35.58 -11.28 -34.44
C GLN A 135 36.31 -12.47 -35.08
N LEU A 136 35.45 -13.44 -35.44
CA LEU A 136 35.63 -14.55 -36.35
C LEU A 136 36.01 -14.08 -37.76
N TYR A 137 37.07 -14.71 -38.27
CA TYR A 137 37.35 -15.07 -39.65
C TYR A 137 36.22 -14.82 -40.68
N LEU A 138 36.52 -13.95 -41.66
CA LEU A 138 36.09 -14.17 -43.03
C LEU A 138 37.34 -14.30 -43.92
N ARG A 139 37.51 -15.53 -44.41
CA ARG A 139 38.46 -15.95 -45.43
C ARG A 139 37.87 -15.62 -46.79
N LEU A 140 38.55 -14.81 -47.58
CA LEU A 140 38.41 -14.78 -49.04
C LEU A 140 39.81 -14.77 -49.64
N ASP A 141 40.09 -15.83 -50.40
CA ASP A 141 41.34 -16.12 -51.07
C ASP A 141 41.59 -15.13 -52.22
N HIS A 142 42.87 -14.79 -52.44
CA HIS A 142 43.44 -14.59 -53.77
C HIS A 142 44.95 -14.85 -53.76
#